data_AF-A0AAE3G3E3-F1
#
_entry.id   AF-A0AAE3G3E3-F1
#
_cell.length_a   1.000
_cell.length_b   1.000
_cell.length_c   1.000
_cell.angle_alpha   90.00
_cell.angle_beta   90.00
_cell.angle_gamma   90.00
#
_symmetry.space_group_name_H-M   'P 1'
#
loop_
_entity.id
_entity.type
_entity.pdbx_description
1 polymer ?
#
loop_
_entity_poly.entity_id
_entity_poly.type
_entity_poly.pdbx_seq_one_letter_code
_entity_poly.pdbx_strand_id
1 'polypeptide(L)'
;MEGQRTVSDIETEWTVLAGKALHASGFWLEFHGNPRSNQFSVTHHVAGAALKPLEVVRLIRLGTELYREHTAPLQDKESTRSTEGTPTRQHQLSP
;
A
#
# COMPACT_ATOMS: atom_id res chain seq x y z
N MET A 1 6.79 17.33 34.14
CA MET A 1 7.78 17.43 33.04
C MET A 1 7.29 16.54 31.91
N GLU A 2 6.49 17.12 31.01
CA GLU A 2 5.96 16.41 29.86
C GLU A 2 7.02 16.45 28.75
N GLY A 3 7.58 15.29 28.42
CA GLY A 3 8.58 15.16 27.37
C GLY A 3 7.96 15.51 26.02
N GLN A 4 8.47 16.57 25.39
CA GLN A 4 8.15 16.96 24.03
C GLN A 4 8.31 15.76 23.10
N ARG A 5 7.19 15.25 22.57
CA ARG A 5 7.19 14.36 21.41
C ARG A 5 7.52 15.22 20.20
N THR A 6 8.79 15.36 19.86
CA THR A 6 9.16 15.68 18.48
C THR A 6 8.82 14.46 17.64
N VAL A 7 7.60 14.45 17.10
CA VAL A 7 7.30 13.65 15.92
C VAL A 7 8.12 14.31 14.83
N SER A 8 9.36 13.86 14.65
CA SER A 8 10.16 14.30 13.50
C SER A 8 9.32 14.03 12.26
N ASP A 9 9.04 15.08 11.49
CA ASP A 9 8.43 15.01 10.17
C ASP A 9 9.33 14.14 9.28
N ILE A 10 9.16 12.81 9.34
CA ILE A 10 9.68 11.88 8.34
C ILE A 10 8.69 11.93 7.16
N GLU A 11 8.40 13.13 6.69
CA GLU A 11 7.65 13.41 5.47
C GLU A 11 8.62 14.02 4.47
N THR A 12 9.61 13.26 4.03
CA THR A 12 10.45 13.71 2.91
C THR A 12 10.90 12.57 2.00
N GLU A 13 10.33 12.63 0.80
CA GLU A 13 10.65 12.02 -0.49
C GLU A 13 10.97 10.52 -0.52
N TRP A 14 9.91 9.77 -0.85
CA TRP A 14 9.99 8.42 -1.39
C TRP A 14 9.96 8.47 -2.92
N THR A 15 10.83 7.70 -3.55
CA THR A 15 10.72 7.34 -4.97
C THR A 15 10.21 5.91 -5.07
N VAL A 16 9.04 5.72 -5.68
CA VAL A 16 8.44 4.40 -5.91
C VAL A 16 8.71 3.95 -7.34
N LEU A 17 9.27 2.75 -7.48
CA LEU A 17 9.58 2.09 -8.75
C LEU A 17 8.91 0.72 -8.79
N ALA A 18 8.82 0.08 -9.97
CA ALA A 18 8.31 -1.29 -10.06
C ALA A 18 9.15 -2.23 -9.18
N GLY A 19 8.52 -2.85 -8.18
CA GLY A 19 9.18 -3.77 -7.25
C GLY A 19 10.01 -3.10 -6.15
N LYS A 20 10.05 -1.77 -6.04
CA LYS A 20 10.98 -1.08 -5.12
C LYS A 20 10.46 0.26 -4.61
N ALA A 21 10.77 0.62 -3.37
CA ALA A 21 10.55 1.97 -2.84
C ALA A 21 11.83 2.48 -2.16
N LEU A 22 12.30 3.66 -2.53
CA LEU A 22 13.55 4.27 -2.05
C LEU A 22 13.25 5.53 -1.26
N HIS A 23 13.82 5.65 -0.07
CA HIS A 23 13.74 6.83 0.78
C HIS A 23 15.02 7.66 0.68
N ALA A 24 14.90 8.98 0.77
CA ALA A 24 16.03 9.93 0.70
C ALA A 24 17.18 9.62 1.67
N SER A 25 16.91 8.94 2.79
CA SER A 25 17.95 8.51 3.75
C SER A 25 18.86 7.39 3.24
N GLY A 26 18.67 6.88 2.02
CA GLY A 26 19.35 5.68 1.54
C GLY A 26 18.76 4.38 2.12
N PHE A 27 17.56 4.44 2.71
CA PHE A 27 16.79 3.25 3.06
C PHE A 27 15.95 2.81 1.86
N TRP A 28 15.85 1.52 1.57
CA TRP A 28 14.94 1.05 0.53
C TRP A 28 14.29 -0.28 0.89
N LEU A 29 13.13 -0.48 0.27
CA LEU A 29 12.33 -1.68 0.35
C LEU A 29 12.27 -2.34 -1.02
N GLU A 30 12.46 -3.65 -1.06
CA GLU A 30 12.23 -4.49 -2.23
C GLU A 30 10.94 -5.31 -2.02
N PHE A 31 10.09 -5.31 -3.04
CA PHE A 31 8.74 -5.84 -3.00
C PHE A 31 8.63 -7.06 -3.93
N HIS A 32 8.27 -8.22 -3.39
CA HIS A 32 8.07 -9.44 -4.18
C HIS A 32 6.63 -9.95 -4.14
N GLY A 33 6.11 -10.30 -5.32
CA GLY A 33 4.72 -10.75 -5.49
C GLY A 33 3.75 -9.59 -5.73
N ASN A 34 2.45 -9.89 -5.62
CA ASN A 34 1.40 -8.90 -5.84
C ASN A 34 1.18 -8.07 -4.55
N PRO A 35 1.37 -6.75 -4.56
CA PRO A 35 1.19 -5.90 -3.37
C PRO A 35 -0.22 -5.89 -2.79
N ARG A 36 -1.24 -6.34 -3.54
CA ARG A 36 -2.61 -6.55 -3.05
C ARG A 36 -2.82 -7.90 -2.37
N SER A 37 -1.90 -8.84 -2.54
CA SER A 37 -2.00 -10.17 -1.91
C SER A 37 -1.57 -10.11 -0.45
N ASN A 38 -2.16 -11.00 0.36
CA ASN A 38 -1.68 -11.28 1.71
C ASN A 38 -0.37 -12.11 1.71
N GLN A 39 0.02 -12.67 0.55
CA GLN A 39 1.26 -13.43 0.35
C GLN A 39 2.41 -12.57 -0.19
N PHE A 40 2.29 -11.26 -0.04
CA PHE A 40 3.28 -10.30 -0.48
C PHE A 40 4.44 -10.22 0.53
N SER A 41 5.69 -10.14 0.06
CA SER A 41 6.88 -10.06 0.93
C SER A 41 7.71 -8.79 0.69
N VAL A 42 8.29 -8.28 1.78
CA VAL A 42 9.12 -7.07 1.79
C VAL A 42 10.48 -7.40 2.37
N THR A 43 11.53 -6.99 1.66
CA THR A 43 12.90 -6.99 2.17
C THR A 43 13.36 -5.55 2.36
N HIS A 44 13.99 -5.23 3.50
CA HIS A 44 14.49 -3.88 3.78
C HIS A 44 16.01 -3.84 3.71
N HIS A 45 16.54 -2.69 3.30
CA HIS A 45 17.97 -2.46 3.15
C HIS A 45 18.34 -1.04 3.58
N VAL A 46 19.56 -0.88 4.07
CA VAL A 46 20.08 0.39 4.56
C VAL A 46 21.47 0.63 3.95
N ALA A 47 21.64 1.70 3.16
CA ALA A 47 22.97 2.16 2.75
C ALA A 47 23.44 3.29 3.65
N GLY A 48 24.50 3.04 4.42
CA GLY A 48 25.36 4.12 4.94
C GLY A 48 25.17 4.47 6.41
N ALA A 49 23.95 4.80 6.86
CA ALA A 49 23.73 5.30 8.23
C ALA A 49 22.97 4.31 9.12
N ALA A 50 23.38 4.17 10.38
CA ALA A 50 22.64 3.41 11.38
C ALA A 50 21.35 4.16 11.77
N LEU A 51 20.23 3.74 11.19
CA LEU A 51 18.90 4.21 11.56
C LEU A 51 18.50 3.66 12.93
N LYS A 52 17.79 4.46 13.73
CA LYS A 52 17.25 3.95 15.00
C LYS A 52 16.19 2.89 14.71
N PRO A 53 16.02 1.86 15.57
CA PRO A 53 15.04 0.81 15.35
C PRO A 53 13.61 1.32 15.09
N LEU A 54 13.18 2.35 15.83
CA LEU A 54 11.87 2.98 15.64
C LEU A 54 11.73 3.68 14.28
N GLU A 55 12.81 4.26 13.77
CA GLU A 55 12.83 4.91 12.45
C GLU A 55 12.72 3.86 11.35
N VAL A 56 13.44 2.73 11.47
CA VAL A 56 13.34 1.60 10.55
C VAL A 56 11.90 1.07 10.48
N VAL A 57 11.25 0.83 11.63
CA VAL A 57 9.86 0.35 11.66
C VAL A 57 8.91 1.34 10.99
N ARG A 58 9.10 2.65 11.21
CA ARG A 58 8.29 3.68 10.56
C ARG A 58 8.49 3.70 9.05
N LEU A 59 9.73 3.63 8.58
CA LEU A 59 10.05 3.61 7.15
C LEU A 59 9.51 2.36 6.45
N ILE A 60 9.56 1.18 7.08
CA ILE A 60 8.96 -0.03 6.54
C ILE A 60 7.45 0.15 6.34
N ARG A 61 6.75 0.68 7.36
CA ARG A 61 5.30 0.90 7.28
C ARG A 61 4.94 1.87 6.16
N LEU A 62 5.53 3.07 6.20
CA LEU A 62 5.24 4.13 5.24
C LEU A 62 5.59 3.71 3.80
N GLY A 63 6.76 3.11 3.58
CA GLY A 63 7.14 2.64 2.26
C GLY A 63 6.23 1.52 1.73
N THR A 64 5.70 0.67 2.61
CA THR A 64 4.75 -0.38 2.21
C THR A 64 3.38 0.19 1.84
N GLU A 65 2.88 1.16 2.60
CA GLU A 65 1.63 1.86 2.31
C GLU A 65 1.71 2.59 0.96
N LEU A 66 2.76 3.38 0.76
CA LEU A 66 3.01 4.10 -0.49
C LEU A 66 3.11 3.17 -1.71
N TYR A 67 3.83 2.04 -1.57
CA TYR A 67 3.94 1.09 -2.67
C TYR A 67 2.58 0.48 -3.05
N ARG A 68 1.72 0.18 -2.07
CA ARG A 68 0.36 -0.35 -2.31
C ARG A 68 -0.53 0.67 -3.01
N GLU A 69 -0.45 1.94 -2.61
CA GLU A 69 -1.22 3.03 -3.22
C GLU A 69 -0.79 3.29 -4.66
N HIS A 70 0.52 3.39 -4.90
CA HIS A 70 1.07 3.66 -6.24
C HIS A 70 0.80 2.51 -7.23
N THR A 71 0.74 1.28 -6.75
CA THR A 71 0.49 0.09 -7.60
C THR A 71 -1.00 -0.24 -7.76
N ALA A 72 -1.90 0.59 -7.23
CA ALA A 72 -3.32 0.44 -7.48
C ALA A 72 -3.67 0.86 -8.93
N PRO A 73 -4.36 0.02 -9.74
CA PRO A 73 -5.03 0.50 -10.94
C PRO A 73 -5.96 1.68 -10.62
N LEU A 74 -5.85 2.75 -11.40
CA LEU A 74 -6.80 3.87 -11.47
C LEU A 74 -8.14 3.34 -12.02
N GLN A 75 -8.98 2.67 -11.23
CA GLN A 75 -10.38 2.43 -11.59
C GLN A 75 -11.20 1.93 -10.39
N ASP A 76 -11.80 2.88 -9.69
CA ASP A 76 -13.15 2.76 -9.09
C ASP A 76 -13.89 4.11 -9.26
N LYS A 77 -13.67 4.78 -10.40
CA LYS A 77 -14.54 5.85 -10.87
C LYS A 77 -15.27 5.35 -12.09
N GLU A 78 -16.30 4.55 -11.86
CA GLU A 78 -17.57 4.50 -12.60
C GLU A 78 -18.28 3.16 -12.31
N SER A 79 -18.93 3.07 -11.15
CA SER A 79 -20.04 2.13 -10.95
C SER A 79 -21.13 2.86 -10.19
N THR A 80 -21.54 4.00 -10.74
CA THR A 80 -22.82 4.62 -10.43
C THR A 80 -23.72 4.39 -11.63
N ARG A 81 -24.97 3.96 -11.37
CA ARG A 81 -26.11 3.77 -12.30
C ARG A 81 -26.17 2.35 -12.92
N SER A 82 -27.13 1.47 -12.64
CA SER A 82 -28.52 1.65 -12.22
C SER A 82 -29.04 0.55 -11.30
N THR A 83 -29.81 0.98 -10.31
CA THR A 83 -30.92 0.26 -9.68
C THR A 83 -31.95 -0.12 -10.74
N GLU A 84 -32.42 -1.37 -10.81
CA GLU A 84 -33.83 -1.75 -11.09
C GLU A 84 -34.07 -3.27 -11.02
N GLY A 85 -34.89 -3.69 -10.05
CA GLY A 85 -35.98 -4.68 -10.22
C GLY A 85 -35.71 -6.16 -10.54
N THR A 86 -35.81 -7.03 -9.53
CA THR A 86 -36.24 -8.46 -9.57
C THR A 86 -37.69 -8.60 -10.13
N PRO A 87 -38.30 -9.78 -10.47
CA PRO A 87 -37.87 -11.18 -10.20
C PRO A 87 -38.21 -12.29 -11.24
N THR A 88 -37.59 -13.47 -11.02
CA THR A 88 -38.08 -14.87 -11.14
C THR A 88 -39.01 -15.27 -12.31
N ARG A 89 -38.46 -16.00 -13.30
CA ARG A 89 -39.24 -16.74 -14.31
C ARG A 89 -39.43 -18.21 -13.89
N GLN A 90 -40.65 -18.57 -13.50
CA GLN A 90 -41.07 -19.96 -13.28
C GLN A 90 -40.97 -20.75 -14.59
N HIS A 91 -40.32 -21.92 -14.57
CA HIS A 91 -40.43 -22.91 -15.63
C HIS A 91 -41.70 -23.73 -15.39
N GLN A 92 -42.74 -23.50 -16.19
CA GLN A 92 -43.84 -24.45 -16.34
C GLN A 92 -43.41 -25.56 -17.29
N LEU A 93 -43.64 -26.80 -16.87
CA LEU A 93 -43.63 -28.01 -17.69
C LEU A 93 -44.79 -27.97 -18.69
N SER A 94 -44.61 -28.57 -19.86
CA SER A 94 -45.68 -28.82 -20.86
C SER A 94 -45.32 -30.08 -21.66
N PRO A 95 -46.30 -30.71 -22.32
CA PRO A 95 -47.32 -31.62 -21.81
C PRO A 95 -46.92 -33.10 -21.91
#